data_AF-A0AAW9DP16-F1
#
_entry.id   AF-A0AAW9DP16-F1
#
_cell.length_a   1.000
_cell.length_b   1.000
_cell.length_c   1.000
_cell.angle_alpha   90.00
_cell.angle_beta   90.00
_cell.angle_gamma   90.00
#
_symmetry.space_group_name_H-M   'P 1'
#
loop_
_entity.id
_entity.type
_entity.pdbx_description
1 polymer ?
#
loop_
_entity_poly.entity_id
_entity_poly.type
_entity_poly.pdbx_seq_one_letter_code
_entity_poly.pdbx_strand_id
1 'polypeptide(L)'
;MGFRKSASVSQRDHYQDITNQIVEALEAGIIPWRREWDQGACGVPINVTTGKAYRGINHLVLGLAQAVRFRDDPRWCSYRQAQAKGWQVRKGERGTMIVFSNASRSGIRPKAATNDPSTSF
;
A
#
# COMPACT_ATOMS: atom_id res chain seq x y z
N MET A 1 8.48 -39.05 -25.20
CA MET A 1 8.17 -38.49 -23.86
C MET A 1 8.25 -36.97 -23.91
N GLY A 2 7.13 -36.25 -23.84
CA GLY A 2 7.10 -34.78 -23.84
C GLY A 2 6.98 -34.24 -22.41
N PHE A 3 7.94 -33.41 -21.98
CA PHE A 3 7.88 -32.72 -20.69
C PHE A 3 6.80 -31.64 -20.74
N ARG A 4 5.77 -31.79 -19.91
CA ARG A 4 4.75 -30.75 -19.70
C ARG A 4 5.35 -29.67 -18.80
N LYS A 5 5.57 -28.46 -19.35
CA LYS A 5 5.84 -27.28 -18.52
C LYS A 5 4.57 -26.98 -17.70
N SER A 6 4.66 -27.06 -16.38
CA SER A 6 3.62 -26.54 -15.49
C SER A 6 3.65 -25.02 -15.55
N ALA A 7 2.52 -24.39 -15.87
CA ALA A 7 2.36 -22.95 -15.75
C ALA A 7 2.39 -22.59 -14.24
N SER A 8 3.38 -21.80 -13.82
CA SER A 8 3.40 -21.26 -12.46
C SER A 8 2.23 -20.29 -12.30
N VAL A 9 1.38 -20.52 -11.30
CA VAL A 9 0.31 -19.60 -10.89
C VAL A 9 0.94 -18.22 -10.71
N SER A 10 0.52 -17.24 -11.53
CA SER A 10 1.02 -15.88 -11.44
C SER A 10 0.65 -15.33 -10.07
N GLN A 11 1.67 -15.02 -9.28
CA GLN A 11 1.48 -14.35 -8.00
C GLN A 11 0.82 -13.00 -8.31
N ARG A 12 -0.38 -12.75 -7.77
CA ARG A 12 -1.08 -11.48 -7.97
C ARG A 12 -0.14 -10.34 -7.58
N ASP A 13 0.14 -9.46 -8.53
CA ASP A 13 1.02 -8.34 -8.30
C ASP A 13 0.24 -7.21 -7.62
N HIS A 14 0.36 -7.14 -6.30
CA HIS A 14 -0.29 -6.13 -5.49
C HIS A 14 0.12 -4.70 -5.85
N TYR A 15 1.32 -4.51 -6.42
CA TYR A 15 1.74 -3.19 -6.91
C TYR A 15 0.99 -2.83 -8.18
N GLN A 16 0.76 -3.80 -9.06
CA GLN A 16 -0.05 -3.59 -10.27
C GLN A 16 -1.50 -3.23 -9.91
N ASP A 17 -2.10 -3.89 -8.93
CA ASP A 17 -3.47 -3.58 -8.49
C ASP A 17 -3.60 -2.13 -7.98
N ILE A 18 -2.64 -1.66 -7.19
CA ILE A 18 -2.61 -0.28 -6.68
C ILE A 18 -2.36 0.71 -7.83
N THR A 19 -1.47 0.36 -8.75
CA THR A 19 -1.18 1.18 -9.92
C THR A 19 -2.43 1.34 -10.80
N ASN A 20 -3.16 0.26 -11.04
CA ASN A 20 -4.41 0.30 -11.81
C ASN A 20 -5.45 1.20 -11.14
N GLN A 21 -5.62 1.13 -9.82
CA GLN A 21 -6.51 2.05 -9.10
C GLN A 21 -6.11 3.52 -9.24
N ILE A 22 -4.81 3.81 -9.25
CA ILE A 22 -4.29 5.17 -9.45
C ILE A 22 -4.57 5.63 -10.88
N VAL A 23 -4.37 4.76 -11.87
CA VAL A 23 -4.67 5.06 -13.28
C VAL A 23 -6.16 5.33 -13.47
N GLU A 24 -7.04 4.47 -12.94
CA GLU A 24 -8.50 4.67 -12.99
C GLU A 24 -8.93 6.00 -12.36
N ALA A 25 -8.32 6.36 -11.23
CA ALA A 25 -8.59 7.65 -10.58
C ALA A 25 -8.17 8.84 -11.49
N LEU A 26 -7.01 8.72 -12.14
CA LEU A 26 -6.52 9.74 -13.08
C LEU A 26 -7.40 9.84 -14.33
N GLU A 27 -7.86 8.71 -14.87
CA GLU A 27 -8.81 8.66 -16.00
C GLU A 27 -10.17 9.29 -15.64
N ALA A 28 -10.60 9.16 -14.38
CA ALA A 28 -11.77 9.86 -13.85
C ALA A 28 -11.54 11.37 -13.63
N GLY A 29 -10.35 11.89 -13.96
CA GLY A 29 -9.97 13.30 -13.78
C GLY A 29 -9.61 13.65 -12.33
N ILE A 30 -9.47 12.67 -11.44
CA ILE A 30 -9.09 12.88 -10.04
C ILE A 30 -7.59 12.73 -9.94
N ILE A 31 -6.89 13.82 -9.60
CA ILE A 31 -5.43 13.78 -9.40
C ILE A 31 -5.13 13.33 -7.96
N PRO A 32 -4.67 12.08 -7.70
CA PRO A 32 -4.66 11.51 -6.35
C PRO A 32 -3.73 12.21 -5.36
N TRP A 33 -2.63 12.77 -5.87
CA TRP A 33 -1.64 13.50 -5.08
C TRP A 33 -1.95 15.00 -4.98
N ARG A 34 -2.87 15.50 -5.81
CA ARG A 34 -3.32 16.90 -5.75
C ARG A 34 -4.54 16.92 -4.86
N ARG A 35 -4.34 17.41 -3.64
CA ARG A 35 -5.41 17.59 -2.66
C ARG A 35 -6.29 18.75 -3.12
N GLU A 36 -7.20 18.49 -4.05
CA GLU A 36 -8.19 19.49 -4.52
C GLU A 36 -9.37 19.63 -3.56
N TRP A 37 -9.37 18.86 -2.47
CA TRP A 37 -10.45 18.86 -1.49
C TRP A 37 -10.19 19.93 -0.45
N ASP A 38 -11.09 20.89 -0.47
CA ASP A 38 -11.29 21.98 0.47
C ASP A 38 -10.95 21.61 1.92
N GLN A 39 -10.46 22.58 2.66
CA GLN A 39 -9.74 22.49 3.94
C GLN A 39 -10.59 21.99 5.14
N GLY A 40 -11.66 21.23 4.91
CA GLY A 40 -12.61 20.85 5.96
C GLY A 40 -13.19 19.43 5.93
N ALA A 41 -13.21 18.70 4.80
CA ALA A 41 -14.04 17.48 4.71
C ALA A 41 -13.29 16.15 4.92
N CYS A 42 -12.12 15.96 4.31
CA CYS A 42 -11.40 14.68 4.38
C CYS A 42 -10.16 14.83 5.29
N GLY A 43 -10.27 14.42 6.55
CA GLY A 43 -9.14 14.38 7.47
C GLY A 43 -8.00 13.48 6.97
N VAL A 44 -6.78 13.67 7.46
CA VAL A 44 -5.64 12.78 7.12
C VAL A 44 -5.96 11.36 7.57
N PRO A 45 -5.83 10.32 6.70
CA PRO A 45 -6.06 8.94 7.11
C PRO A 45 -5.23 8.59 8.34
N ILE A 46 -5.91 8.21 9.43
CA ILE A 46 -5.29 7.81 10.70
C ILE A 46 -5.68 6.39 11.06
N ASN A 47 -4.76 5.67 11.68
CA ASN A 47 -5.09 4.39 12.28
C ASN A 47 -5.80 4.64 13.62
N VAL A 48 -7.06 4.21 13.76
CA VAL A 48 -7.86 4.45 14.98
C VAL A 48 -7.33 3.72 16.22
N THR A 49 -6.49 2.72 16.03
CA THR A 49 -5.92 1.93 17.14
C THR A 49 -4.68 2.60 17.71
N THR A 50 -3.82 3.16 16.85
CA THR A 50 -2.54 3.76 17.26
C THR A 50 -2.54 5.29 17.25
N GLY A 51 -3.55 5.92 16.65
CA GLY A 51 -3.62 7.36 16.45
C GLY A 51 -2.64 7.91 15.40
N LYS A 52 -1.84 7.04 14.76
CA LYS A 52 -0.81 7.48 13.81
C LYS A 52 -1.38 7.68 12.42
N ALA A 53 -0.97 8.77 11.77
CA ALA A 53 -1.26 9.02 10.36
C ALA A 53 -0.52 8.03 9.44
N TYR A 54 -1.20 7.60 8.38
CA TYR A 54 -0.59 6.80 7.33
C TYR A 54 0.40 7.63 6.50
N ARG A 55 1.43 6.98 5.94
CA ARG A 55 2.54 7.63 5.22
C ARG A 55 2.71 7.02 3.83
N GLY A 56 3.33 7.80 2.93
CA GLY A 56 3.66 7.35 1.57
C GLY A 56 2.42 6.97 0.76
N ILE A 57 2.54 5.89 -0.01
CA ILE A 57 1.47 5.42 -0.90
C ILE A 57 0.17 5.07 -0.17
N ASN A 58 0.25 4.61 1.08
CA ASN A 58 -0.93 4.29 1.88
C ASN A 58 -1.77 5.53 2.21
N HIS A 59 -1.15 6.72 2.29
CA HIS A 59 -1.89 7.96 2.44
C HIS A 59 -2.77 8.20 1.21
N LEU A 60 -2.19 8.06 0.01
CA LEU A 60 -2.89 8.29 -1.25
C LEU A 60 -4.02 7.29 -1.47
N VAL A 61 -3.73 5.99 -1.31
CA VAL A 61 -4.71 4.92 -1.52
C VAL A 61 -5.89 5.04 -0.55
N LEU A 62 -5.62 5.30 0.74
CA LEU A 62 -6.68 5.49 1.73
C LEU A 62 -7.44 6.79 1.52
N GLY A 63 -6.77 7.87 1.11
CA GLY A 63 -7.40 9.14 0.76
C GLY A 63 -8.35 9.02 -0.42
N LEU A 64 -7.93 8.33 -1.50
CA LEU A 64 -8.79 8.02 -2.63
C LEU A 64 -10.00 7.18 -2.21
N ALA A 65 -9.79 6.12 -1.43
CA ALA A 65 -10.87 5.29 -0.93
C ALA A 65 -11.86 6.08 -0.05
N GLN A 66 -11.35 7.01 0.77
CA GLN A 66 -12.17 7.92 1.57
C GLN A 66 -13.03 8.84 0.69
N ALA A 67 -12.42 9.49 -0.31
CA ALA A 67 -13.11 10.40 -1.22
C ALA A 67 -14.26 9.71 -1.99
N VAL A 68 -14.09 8.43 -2.32
CA VAL A 68 -15.07 7.62 -3.06
C VAL A 68 -16.16 7.06 -2.14
N ARG A 69 -15.82 6.59 -0.93
CA ARG A 69 -16.73 5.77 -0.10
C ARG A 69 -17.20 6.39 1.20
N PHE A 70 -16.32 7.10 1.91
CA PHE A 70 -16.54 7.44 3.31
C PHE A 70 -16.61 8.94 3.60
N ARG A 71 -16.32 9.78 2.59
CA ARG A 71 -16.31 11.26 2.49
C ARG A 71 -15.70 12.00 3.70
N ASP A 72 -16.15 11.71 4.91
CA ASP A 72 -15.92 12.51 6.12
C ASP A 72 -15.21 11.76 7.27
N ASP A 73 -15.07 10.42 7.24
CA ASP A 73 -14.36 9.68 8.31
C ASP A 73 -12.93 9.25 7.92
N PRO A 74 -11.88 9.85 8.53
CA PRO A 74 -10.49 9.53 8.24
C PRO A 74 -9.95 8.33 9.03
N ARG A 75 -10.78 7.67 9.85
CA ARG A 75 -10.34 6.60 10.74
C ARG A 75 -10.35 5.25 10.01
N TRP A 76 -9.17 4.64 9.96
CA TRP A 76 -8.98 3.31 9.38
C TRP A 76 -8.51 2.30 10.44
N CYS A 77 -8.92 1.04 10.28
CA CYS A 77 -8.44 -0.06 11.09
C CYS A 77 -8.42 -1.35 10.29
N SER A 78 -7.54 -2.29 10.66
CA SER A 78 -7.61 -3.64 10.13
C SER A 78 -8.69 -4.44 10.84
N TYR A 79 -9.20 -5.49 10.19
CA TYR A 79 -10.21 -6.37 10.78
C TYR A 79 -9.74 -6.96 12.12
N ARG A 80 -8.47 -7.36 12.21
CA ARG A 80 -7.89 -7.91 13.45
C ARG A 80 -7.83 -6.86 14.56
N GLN A 81 -7.56 -5.60 14.23
CA GLN A 81 -7.58 -4.49 15.20
C GLN A 81 -9.00 -4.22 15.71
N ALA A 82 -10.00 -4.23 14.82
CA ALA A 82 -11.40 -4.08 15.18
C ALA A 82 -11.84 -5.22 16.12
N GLN A 83 -11.55 -6.47 15.75
CA GLN A 83 -11.90 -7.65 16.54
C GLN A 83 -11.25 -7.62 17.93
N ALA A 84 -9.98 -7.20 18.03
CA ALA A 84 -9.29 -7.06 19.32
C ALA A 84 -9.93 -6.02 20.25
N LYS A 85 -10.67 -5.05 19.70
CA LYS A 85 -11.47 -4.07 20.46
C LYS A 85 -12.94 -4.47 20.64
N GLY A 86 -13.33 -5.67 20.21
CA GLY A 86 -14.72 -6.13 20.25
C GLY A 86 -15.63 -5.48 19.20
N TRP A 87 -15.06 -4.85 18.17
CA TRP A 87 -15.82 -4.25 17.07
C TRP A 87 -16.02 -5.24 15.94
N GLN A 88 -17.21 -5.22 15.33
CA GLN A 88 -17.55 -6.07 14.20
C GLN A 88 -17.73 -5.23 12.93
N VAL A 89 -17.02 -5.63 11.87
CA VAL A 89 -17.22 -5.03 10.54
C VAL A 89 -18.57 -5.48 9.98
N ARG A 90 -19.34 -4.53 9.43
CA ARG A 90 -20.66 -4.78 8.84
C ARG A 90 -20.55 -5.78 7.69
N LYS A 91 -21.56 -6.65 7.57
CA LYS A 91 -21.63 -7.64 6.50
C LYS A 91 -21.73 -6.94 5.14
N GLY A 92 -20.85 -7.30 4.20
CA GLY A 92 -20.81 -6.72 2.86
C GLY A 92 -19.74 -5.64 2.65
N GLU A 93 -19.15 -5.12 3.74
CA GLU A 93 -18.04 -4.17 3.64
C GLU A 93 -16.77 -4.83 3.11
N ARG A 94 -16.03 -4.10 2.27
CA ARG A 94 -14.77 -4.55 1.69
C ARG A 94 -13.64 -3.64 2.14
N GLY A 95 -12.54 -4.23 2.58
CA GLY A 95 -11.34 -3.49 2.97
C GLY A 95 -10.59 -2.92 1.78
N THR A 96 -9.81 -1.87 2.02
CA THR A 96 -8.88 -1.28 1.05
C THR A 96 -7.52 -1.95 1.16
N MET A 97 -6.92 -2.31 0.02
CA MET A 97 -5.57 -2.88 -0.02
C MET A 97 -4.54 -1.80 0.32
N ILE A 98 -3.61 -2.11 1.23
CA ILE A 98 -2.50 -1.21 1.60
C ILE A 98 -1.18 -1.99 1.61
N VAL A 99 -0.07 -1.29 1.38
CA VAL A 99 1.26 -1.91 1.37
C VAL A 99 1.91 -1.73 2.74
N PHE A 100 2.30 -2.83 3.37
CA PHE A 100 3.16 -2.79 4.54
C PHE A 100 4.52 -3.38 4.18
N SER A 101 5.53 -2.52 4.08
CA SER A 101 6.91 -2.96 3.92
C SER A 101 7.58 -2.98 5.28
N ASN A 102 7.95 -4.17 5.75
CA ASN A 102 8.86 -4.32 6.87
C ASN A 102 10.27 -4.38 6.29
N ALA A 103 11.06 -3.33 6.48
CA ALA A 103 12.47 -3.35 6.15
C ALA A 103 13.20 -4.28 7.14
N SER A 104 13.11 -5.60 6.93
CA SER A 104 14.05 -6.51 7.54
C SER A 104 15.42 -6.12 7.00
N ARG A 105 16.33 -5.65 7.87
CA ARG A 105 17.74 -5.48 7.51
C ARG A 105 18.31 -6.87 7.20
N SER A 106 18.09 -7.39 6.00
CA SER A 106 18.91 -8.47 5.48
C SER A 106 20.28 -7.86 5.26
N GLY A 107 21.23 -8.16 6.15
CA GLY A 107 22.60 -7.71 6.04
C GLY A 107 23.14 -8.11 4.67
N ILE A 108 23.29 -7.13 3.78
CA ILE A 108 24.08 -7.28 2.57
C ILE A 108 25.51 -7.45 3.07
N ARG A 109 26.02 -8.69 3.10
CA ARG A 109 27.45 -8.91 3.26
C ARG A 109 28.11 -8.32 2.02
N PRO A 110 29.02 -7.33 2.15
CA PRO A 110 29.74 -6.85 0.98
C PRO A 110 30.54 -8.03 0.41
N LYS A 111 30.37 -8.27 -0.90
CA LYS A 111 31.18 -9.23 -1.65
C LYS A 111 32.63 -8.74 -1.54
N ALA A 112 33.52 -9.57 -1.01
CA ALA A 112 34.92 -9.22 -0.84
C ALA A 112 35.48 -8.69 -2.16
N ALA A 113 36.02 -7.47 -2.14
CA ALA A 113 36.76 -6.93 -3.26
C ALA A 113 38.00 -7.83 -3.44
N THR A 114 38.04 -8.58 -4.54
CA THR A 114 39.26 -9.19 -5.02
C THR A 114 40.18 -8.05 -5.43
N ASN A 115 41.16 -7.72 -4.59
CA ASN A 115 42.23 -6.80 -4.93
C ASN A 115 43.07 -7.45 -6.04
N ASP A 116 42.88 -6.98 -7.27
CA ASP A 116 43.77 -7.26 -8.39
C ASP A 116 44.90 -6.22 -8.37
N PRO A 117 46.18 -6.59 -8.13
CA PRO A 117 47.27 -5.63 -7.90
C PRO A 117 47.81 -4.98 -9.19
N SER A 118 46.97 -4.79 -10.20
CA SER A 118 47.43 -4.46 -11.56
C SER A 118 46.94 -3.11 -12.06
N THR A 119 47.05 -2.04 -11.27
CA THR A 119 46.98 -0.66 -11.82
C THR A 119 47.75 0.31 -10.92
N SER A 120 49.06 0.39 -11.14
CA SER A 120 49.87 1.57 -10.81
C SER A 120 50.16 2.30 -12.11
N PHE A 121 49.55 3.47 -12.31
CA PHE A 121 50.07 4.56 -13.15
C PHE A 121 49.50 5.88 -12.61
#